data_AF-A0A7C1NX81-F1
#
_entry.id   AF-A0A7C1NX81-F1
#
_cell.length_a   1.000
_cell.length_b   1.000
_cell.length_c   1.000
_cell.angle_alpha   90.00
_cell.angle_beta   90.00
_cell.angle_gamma   90.00
#
_symmetry.space_group_name_H-M   'P 1'
#
loop_
_entity.id
_entity.type
_entity.pdbx_description
1 polymer ?
#
loop_
_entity_poly.entity_id
_entity_poly.type
_entity_poly.pdbx_seq_one_letter_code
_entity_poly.pdbx_strand_id
1 'polypeptide(L)' 'MSVAPSIYIADGCIEKWPGREFLTYIWNFERRFSPRIIEELDRHGPNVPVVTLKSHGEMAQLLDLAGLPH' A
#
# COMPACT_ATOMS: atom_id res chain seq x y z
N MET A 1 -19.27 -11.00 -34.05
CA MET A 1 -18.38 -10.05 -33.34
C MET A 1 -17.82 -10.77 -32.14
N SER A 2 -16.52 -11.05 -32.13
CA SER A 2 -15.83 -11.76 -31.06
C SER A 2 -15.63 -10.82 -29.88
N VAL A 3 -16.28 -11.09 -28.75
CA VAL A 3 -15.88 -10.50 -27.47
C VAL A 3 -14.69 -11.30 -26.96
N ALA A 4 -13.48 -10.76 -27.14
CA ALA A 4 -12.33 -11.27 -26.43
C ALA A 4 -12.63 -11.17 -24.92
N PRO A 5 -12.26 -12.16 -24.10
CA PRO A 5 -12.50 -12.08 -22.66
C PRO A 5 -11.71 -10.88 -22.14
N SER A 6 -12.45 -9.92 -21.61
CA SER A 6 -11.90 -8.80 -20.87
C SER A 6 -11.10 -9.41 -19.71
N ILE A 7 -9.78 -9.36 -19.79
CA ILE A 7 -8.86 -9.74 -18.71
C ILE A 7 -8.95 -8.75 -17.53
N TYR A 8 -10.09 -8.10 -17.33
CA TYR A 8 -10.20 -6.88 -16.52
C TYR A 8 -11.26 -7.01 -15.42
N ILE A 9 -10.92 -6.29 -14.36
CA ILE A 9 -11.70 -5.81 -13.22
C ILE A 9 -13.19 -5.60 -13.57
N ALA A 10 -14.06 -5.77 -12.56
CA ALA A 10 -15.51 -5.62 -12.62
C ALA A 10 -16.00 -4.54 -13.59
N ASP A 11 -17.10 -4.84 -14.29
CA ASP A 11 -17.70 -3.99 -15.32
C ASP A 11 -17.83 -2.53 -14.85
N GLY A 12 -17.30 -1.60 -15.66
CA GLY A 12 -17.32 -0.17 -15.38
C GLY A 12 -16.11 0.37 -14.59
N CYS A 13 -15.14 -0.46 -14.23
CA CYS A 13 -13.91 0.04 -13.60
C CYS A 13 -13.03 0.85 -14.56
N ILE A 14 -12.79 2.10 -14.18
CA ILE A 14 -11.86 3.01 -14.88
C ILE A 14 -10.38 2.68 -14.60
N GLU A 15 -10.14 1.86 -13.58
CA GLU A 15 -8.79 1.48 -13.17
C GLU A 15 -8.12 0.62 -14.24
N LYS A 16 -6.89 1.00 -14.60
CA LYS A 16 -6.12 0.32 -15.64
C LYS A 16 -5.55 -0.98 -15.09
N TRP A 17 -5.57 -2.03 -15.92
CA TRP A 17 -4.87 -3.26 -15.55
C TRP A 17 -3.37 -3.00 -15.40
N PRO A 18 -2.76 -3.45 -14.30
CA PRO A 18 -1.35 -3.21 -14.07
C PRO A 18 -0.49 -3.97 -15.08
N GLY A 19 0.64 -3.36 -15.45
CA GLY A 19 1.62 -3.98 -16.31
C GLY A 19 2.28 -5.21 -15.68
N ARG A 20 2.89 -6.07 -16.52
CA ARG A 20 3.58 -7.29 -16.10
C ARG A 20 4.64 -7.05 -15.02
N GLU A 21 5.35 -5.93 -15.08
CA GLU A 21 6.37 -5.57 -14.09
C GLU A 21 5.77 -5.39 -12.70
N PHE A 22 4.65 -4.66 -12.60
CA PHE A 22 3.94 -4.46 -11.33
C PHE A 22 3.35 -5.77 -10.80
N LEU A 23 2.77 -6.59 -11.67
CA LEU A 23 2.28 -7.92 -11.29
C LEU A 23 3.42 -8.81 -10.79
N THR A 24 4.59 -8.77 -11.44
CA THR A 24 5.78 -9.52 -11.02
C THR A 24 6.26 -9.05 -9.65
N TYR A 25 6.23 -7.74 -9.38
CA TYR A 25 6.55 -7.17 -8.08
C TYR A 25 5.60 -7.71 -7.00
N ILE A 26 4.27 -7.61 -7.19
CA ILE A 26 3.28 -8.11 -6.24
C ILE A 26 3.49 -9.60 -5.96
N TRP A 27 3.58 -10.42 -7.02
CA TRP A 27 3.67 -11.87 -6.87
C TRP A 27 4.93 -12.34 -6.15
N ASN A 28 5.99 -11.53 -6.18
CA ASN A 28 7.26 -11.86 -5.55
C ASN A 28 7.53 -11.05 -4.29
N PHE A 29 6.57 -10.23 -3.84
CA PHE A 29 6.76 -9.29 -2.74
C PHE A 29 7.22 -10.00 -1.46
N GLU A 30 6.46 -11.01 -1.04
CA GLU A 30 6.77 -11.78 0.18
C GLU A 30 8.12 -12.49 0.12
N ARG A 31 8.53 -12.94 -1.06
CA ARG A 31 9.80 -13.65 -1.23
C ARG A 31 11.00 -12.69 -1.29
N ARG A 32 10.84 -11.50 -1.84
CA ARG A 32 11.97 -10.60 -2.19
C ARG A 32 12.08 -9.37 -1.31
N PHE A 33 10.96 -8.84 -0.83
CA PHE A 33 10.89 -7.54 -0.16
C PHE A 33 10.55 -7.68 1.32
N SER A 34 9.55 -8.49 1.69
CA SER A 34 9.17 -8.68 3.10
C SER A 34 10.35 -9.05 4.01
N PRO A 35 11.27 -9.98 3.65
CA PRO A 35 12.38 -10.34 4.53
C PRO A 35 13.33 -9.16 4.80
N ARG A 36 13.54 -8.29 3.81
CA ARG A 36 14.39 -7.10 3.92
C ARG A 36 13.73 -6.06 4.82
N ILE A 37 12.41 -5.88 4.67
CA ILE A 37 11.64 -4.95 5.53
C ILE A 37 11.70 -5.42 6.98
N ILE A 38 11.48 -6.71 7.23
CA ILE A 38 11.55 -7.28 8.58
C ILE A 38 12.95 -7.09 9.17
N GLU A 39 14.02 -7.40 8.41
CA GLU A 39 15.40 -7.22 8.89
C GLU A 39 15.69 -5.77 9.29
N GLU A 40 15.27 -4.80 8.49
CA GLU A 40 15.48 -3.38 8.78
C GLU A 40 14.61 -2.91 9.97
N LEU A 41 13.39 -3.42 10.09
CA LEU A 41 12.54 -3.17 11.25
C LEU A 41 13.13 -3.78 12.53
N ASP A 42 13.68 -4.98 12.49
CA ASP A 42 14.33 -5.58 13.66
C ASP A 42 15.58 -4.79 14.06
N ARG A 43 16.35 -4.33 13.06
CA ARG A 43 17.59 -3.56 13.27
C ARG A 43 17.33 -2.16 13.84
N HIS A 44 16.31 -1.47 13.34
CA HIS A 44 16.10 -0.05 13.61
C HIS A 44 14.84 0.22 14.45
N GLY A 45 13.80 -0.60 14.31
CA GLY A 45 12.49 -0.43 14.90
C GLY A 45 12.46 -0.18 16.41
N PRO A 46 13.28 -0.84 17.25
CA PRO A 46 13.31 -0.57 18.70
C PRO A 46 13.62 0.90 19.05
N ASN A 47 14.28 1.64 18.16
CA ASN A 47 14.67 3.03 18.37
C ASN A 47 13.78 4.03 17.61
N VAL A 48 12.79 3.55 16.86
CA VAL A 48 11.87 4.42 16.10
C VAL A 48 10.61 4.67 16.95
N PRO A 49 10.29 5.93 17.30
CA PRO A 49 9.05 6.22 17.99
C PRO A 49 7.85 5.96 17.06
N VAL A 50 6.92 5.13 17.50
CA VAL A 50 5.69 4.80 16.76
C VAL A 50 4.48 5.28 17.56
N VAL A 51 3.51 5.89 16.88
CA VAL A 51 2.20 6.22 17.43
C VAL A 51 1.13 5.41 16.68
N THR A 52 0.24 4.76 17.43
CA THR A 52 -0.90 4.04 16.85
C THR A 52 -2.15 4.89 16.98
N LEU A 53 -2.70 5.30 15.84
CA LEU A 53 -3.98 6.00 15.77
C LEU A 53 -5.11 4.97 15.72
N LYS A 54 -6.07 5.09 16.63
CA LYS A 54 -7.20 4.17 16.83
C LYS A 54 -8.51 4.68 16.25
N SER A 55 -8.54 5.93 15.77
CA SER A 55 -9.73 6.51 15.15
C SER A 55 -9.40 7.54 14.08
N HIS A 56 -10.38 7.81 13.21
CA HIS A 56 -10.29 8.92 12.26
C HIS A 56 -10.17 10.29 12.96
N GLY A 57 -10.74 10.45 14.15
CA GLY A 57 -10.63 11.68 14.94
C GLY A 57 -9.20 11.95 15.41
N GLU A 58 -8.48 10.91 15.83
CA GLU A 58 -7.06 11.02 16.20
C GLU A 58 -6.18 11.39 14.98
N MET A 59 -6.52 10.89 13.79
CA MET A 59 -5.85 11.29 12.55
C MET A 59 -6.12 12.75 12.19
N ALA A 60 -7.37 13.21 12.30
CA ALA A 60 -7.70 14.62 12.05
C ALA A 60 -6.90 15.55 12.96
N GLN A 61 -6.82 15.23 14.27
CA GLN A 61 -6.02 15.98 15.23
C GLN A 61 -4.52 15.97 14.89
N LEU A 62 -3.98 14.84 14.42
CA LEU A 62 -2.59 14.78 13.97
C LEU A 62 -2.34 15.70 12.75
N LEU A 63 -3.28 15.74 11.80
CA LEU A 63 -3.19 16.61 10.62
C LEU A 63 -3.29 18.09 10.99
N ASP A 64 -4.16 18.45 11.94
CA ASP A 64 -4.23 19.79 12.52
C ASP A 64 -2.89 20.23 13.10
N LEU A 65 -2.27 19.37 13.92
CA LEU A 65 -0.96 19.64 14.53
C LEU A 65 0.16 19.75 13.49
N ALA A 66 0.05 19.03 12.37
CA ALA A 66 1.00 19.09 11.27
C ALA A 66 0.81 20.32 10.36
N GLY A 67 -0.24 21.12 10.56
CA GLY A 67 -0.57 22.26 9.71
C GLY A 67 -1.02 21.87 8.29
N LEU A 68 -1.50 20.64 8.11
CA LEU A 68 -1.98 20.15 6.81
C LEU A 68 -3.49 20.42 6.70
N PRO A 69 -3.95 21.13 5.65
CA PRO A 69 -5.38 21.33 5.42
C PRO A 69 -6.06 19.99 5.14
N HIS A 70 -7.25 19.79 5.71
CA HIS A 70 -8.10 18.62 5.44
C HIS A 70 -8.81 18.72 4.09
#